data_AF-A0A925LC01-F1
#
_entry.id   AF-A0A925LC01-F1
#
_cell.length_a   1.000
_cell.length_b   1.000
_cell.length_c   1.000
_cell.angle_alpha   90.00
_cell.angle_beta   90.00
_cell.angle_gamma   90.00
#
_symmetry.space_group_name_H-M   'P 1'
#
loop_
_entity.id
_entity.type
_entity.pdbx_description
1 polymer ?
#
loop_
_entity_poly.entity_id
_entity_poly.type
_entity_poly.pdbx_seq_one_letter_code
_entity_poly.pdbx_strand_id
1 'polypeptide(L)'
;MKLRAPAVPLITVDPYFSIWSTNDTLNEGNTVHWTCKPNTITGIICIDGNEYVFMGMKNETVPIEQIAVDIDAMSTTYIFRTAQVE
;
A
#
# COMPACT_ATOMS: atom_id res chain seq x y z
N MET A 1 18.53 -12.14 6.20
CA MET A 1 18.32 -11.22 5.06
C MET A 1 16.87 -11.40 4.62
N LYS A 2 16.00 -10.39 4.81
CA LYS A 2 14.60 -10.46 4.35
C LYS A 2 14.59 -9.96 2.90
N LEU A 3 14.23 -10.84 1.96
CA LEU A 3 14.16 -10.48 0.55
C LEU A 3 12.96 -9.55 0.34
N ARG A 4 13.19 -8.39 -0.27
CA ARG A 4 12.12 -7.45 -0.65
C ARG A 4 11.68 -7.72 -2.07
N ALA A 5 10.37 -7.84 -2.28
CA ALA A 5 9.82 -7.92 -3.62
C ALA A 5 9.98 -6.55 -4.34
N PRO A 6 10.34 -6.52 -5.63
CA PRO A 6 10.45 -5.28 -6.40
C PRO A 6 9.08 -4.65 -6.67
N ALA A 7 8.02 -5.46 -6.67
CA ALA A 7 6.63 -5.02 -6.73
C ALA A 7 5.75 -6.01 -5.97
N VAL A 8 4.69 -5.50 -5.34
CA VAL A 8 3.80 -6.27 -4.47
C VAL A 8 2.38 -6.30 -5.07
N PRO A 9 1.76 -7.48 -5.25
CA PRO A 9 0.39 -7.58 -5.71
C PRO A 9 -0.59 -7.11 -4.63
N LEU A 10 -1.54 -6.25 -5.00
CA LEU A 10 -2.57 -5.72 -4.10
C LEU A 10 -3.95 -6.27 -4.46
N ILE A 11 -4.29 -6.27 -5.75
CA ILE A 11 -5.55 -6.83 -6.27
C ILE A 11 -5.22 -7.60 -7.54
N THR A 12 -5.49 -8.90 -7.57
CA THR A 12 -5.19 -9.78 -8.70
C THR A 12 -6.45 -10.52 -9.13
N VAL A 13 -7.27 -9.91 -10.00
CA VAL A 13 -8.48 -10.55 -10.53
C VAL A 13 -8.19 -11.21 -11.87
N ASP A 14 -7.69 -10.43 -12.83
CA ASP A 14 -7.35 -10.90 -14.18
C ASP A 14 -6.28 -9.97 -14.81
N PRO A 15 -5.72 -10.30 -15.99
CA PRO A 15 -4.66 -9.51 -16.62
C PRO A 15 -5.03 -8.07 -17.00
N TYR A 16 -6.31 -7.69 -17.04
CA TYR A 16 -6.79 -6.33 -17.27
C TYR A 16 -7.11 -5.59 -15.97
N PHE A 17 -7.43 -6.33 -14.90
CA PHE A 17 -7.65 -5.80 -13.55
C PHE A 17 -6.70 -6.44 -12.55
N SER A 18 -5.44 -6.02 -12.62
CA SER A 18 -4.41 -6.38 -11.66
C SER A 18 -3.60 -5.16 -11.21
N ILE A 19 -3.69 -4.83 -9.92
CA ILE A 19 -3.15 -3.62 -9.29
C ILE A 19 -2.02 -3.98 -8.33
N TRP A 20 -0.92 -3.27 -8.45
CA TRP A 20 0.36 -3.54 -7.80
C TRP A 20 0.93 -2.27 -7.15
N SER A 21 1.75 -2.46 -6.12
CA SER A 21 2.64 -1.43 -5.58
C SER A 21 4.06 -1.66 -6.07
N THR A 22 4.70 -0.64 -6.64
CA THR A 22 6.11 -0.69 -7.08
C THR A 22 7.04 0.08 -6.14
N ASN A 23 6.51 0.56 -5.01
CA ASN A 23 7.22 1.43 -4.09
C ASN A 23 7.76 0.64 -2.88
N ASP A 24 8.65 1.25 -2.10
CA ASP A 24 9.24 0.60 -0.93
C ASP A 24 8.24 0.54 0.24
N THR A 25 7.41 1.58 0.38
CA THR A 25 6.22 1.57 1.24
C THR A 25 4.94 1.78 0.43
N LEU A 26 3.83 1.24 0.93
CA LEU A 26 2.55 1.25 0.23
C LEU A 26 1.98 2.66 -0.01
N ASN A 27 2.40 3.64 0.79
CA ASN A 27 1.93 5.03 0.78
C ASN A 27 2.97 6.03 0.25
N GLU A 28 4.05 5.58 -0.37
CA GLU A 28 5.06 6.46 -0.98
C GLU A 28 4.63 6.98 -2.37
N GLY A 29 3.73 6.26 -3.05
CA GLY A 29 3.30 6.61 -4.39
C GLY A 29 2.05 5.87 -4.83
N ASN A 30 1.58 6.21 -6.02
CA ASN A 30 0.36 5.62 -6.58
C ASN A 30 0.52 4.12 -6.88
N THR A 31 -0.55 3.36 -6.68
CA THR A 31 -0.64 2.01 -7.22
C THR A 31 -0.74 2.05 -8.75
N VAL A 32 -0.29 0.98 -9.39
CA VAL A 32 -0.26 0.87 -10.85
C VAL A 32 -0.88 -0.44 -11.29
N HIS A 33 -1.31 -0.48 -12.55
CA HIS A 33 -1.57 -1.75 -13.21
C HIS A 33 -0.27 -2.55 -13.32
N TRP A 34 -0.32 -3.88 -13.41
CA TRP A 34 0.88 -4.73 -13.51
C TRP A 34 1.79 -4.39 -14.72
N THR A 35 1.25 -3.70 -15.74
CA THR A 35 2.02 -3.15 -16.88
C THR A 35 2.56 -1.73 -16.65
N CYS A 36 2.59 -1.26 -15.40
CA CYS A 36 2.98 0.09 -14.98
C CYS A 36 2.11 1.24 -15.51
N LYS A 37 0.97 0.96 -16.15
CA LYS A 37 -0.01 1.99 -16.51
C LYS A 37 -0.74 2.50 -15.26
N PRO A 38 -1.18 3.78 -15.22
CA PRO A 38 -1.93 4.31 -14.10
C PRO A 38 -3.19 3.48 -13.81
N ASN A 39 -3.31 3.00 -12.57
CA ASN A 39 -4.50 2.35 -12.02
C ASN A 39 -4.48 2.55 -10.50
N THR A 40 -4.83 3.76 -10.11
CA THR A 40 -4.55 4.31 -8.78
C THR A 40 -5.65 3.98 -7.79
N ILE A 41 -5.25 3.51 -6.61
CA ILE A 41 -6.09 3.40 -5.42
C ILE A 41 -5.43 4.22 -4.32
N THR A 42 -6.25 4.99 -3.60
CA THR A 42 -5.85 5.69 -2.38
C THR A 42 -6.60 5.08 -1.19
N GLY A 43 -5.85 4.59 -0.21
CA GLY A 43 -6.37 4.07 1.04
C GLY A 43 -6.13 5.07 2.17
N ILE A 44 -7.23 5.53 2.78
CA ILE A 44 -7.22 6.47 3.90
C ILE A 44 -7.88 5.77 5.08
N ILE A 45 -7.29 5.93 6.26
CA ILE A 45 -7.86 5.47 7.52
C ILE A 45 -8.03 6.68 8.45
N CYS A 46 -9.14 6.71 9.18
CA CYS A 46 -9.41 7.73 10.18
C CYS A 46 -9.26 7.12 11.58
N ILE A 47 -8.36 7.68 12.38
CA ILE A 47 -8.05 7.25 13.75
C ILE A 47 -8.21 8.48 14.65
N ASP A 48 -9.13 8.41 15.62
CA ASP A 48 -9.42 9.50 16.56
C ASP A 48 -9.66 10.87 15.90
N GLY A 49 -10.32 10.87 14.73
CA GLY A 49 -10.63 12.08 13.96
C GLY A 49 -9.47 12.61 13.09
N ASN A 50 -8.32 11.94 13.08
CA ASN A 50 -7.19 12.26 12.20
C ASN A 50 -7.17 11.34 10.98
N GLU A 51 -7.00 11.91 9.78
CA GLU A 51 -6.84 11.15 8.54
C GLU A 51 -5.39 10.77 8.30
N TYR A 52 -5.16 9.50 8.00
CA TYR A 52 -3.86 8.96 7.60
C TYR A 52 -3.95 8.22 6.27
N VAL A 53 -2.92 8.36 5.43
CA VAL A 53 -2.81 7.57 4.19
C VAL A 53 -1.99 6.31 4.45
N PHE A 54 -2.61 5.16 4.25
CA PHE A 54 -1.92 3.87 4.33
C PHE A 54 -1.61 3.27 2.95
N MET A 55 -2.26 3.75 1.88
CA MET A 55 -2.01 3.28 0.52
C MET A 55 -2.17 4.38 -0.51
N GLY A 56 -1.29 4.39 -1.51
CA GLY A 56 -1.33 5.40 -2.57
C GLY A 56 -0.83 6.75 -2.09
N MET A 57 -1.13 7.79 -2.86
CA MET A 57 -0.77 9.17 -2.55
C MET A 57 -2.03 10.03 -2.42
N LYS A 58 -2.09 10.85 -1.37
CA LYS A 58 -3.07 11.94 -1.23
C LYS A 58 -2.33 13.17 -0.76
N ASN A 59 -2.47 14.26 -1.50
CA ASN A 59 -1.86 15.54 -1.11
C ASN A 59 -2.38 15.96 0.27
N GLU A 60 -1.50 16.55 1.07
CA GLU A 60 -1.86 17.18 2.35
C GLU A 60 -2.34 16.22 3.46
N THR A 61 -2.24 14.90 3.27
CA THR A 61 -2.58 13.90 4.29
C THR A 61 -1.32 13.20 4.81
N VAL A 62 -1.25 12.95 6.13
CA VAL A 62 -0.08 12.36 6.77
C VAL A 62 0.01 10.87 6.45
N PRO A 63 1.13 10.34 5.93
CA PRO A 63 1.31 8.91 5.74
C PRO A 63 1.46 8.20 7.10
N ILE A 64 0.77 7.07 7.28
CA ILE A 64 0.98 6.20 8.46
C ILE A 64 2.27 5.38 8.29
N GLU A 65 2.98 5.12 9.39
CA GLU A 65 4.24 4.39 9.35
C GLU A 65 3.99 2.90 8.99
N GLN A 66 4.60 2.41 7.92
CA GLN A 66 4.59 0.99 7.56
C GLN A 66 5.73 0.26 8.28
N ILE A 67 5.40 -0.74 9.10
CA ILE A 67 6.37 -1.53 9.86
C ILE A 67 6.81 -2.77 9.09
N ALA A 68 5.86 -3.42 8.42
CA ALA A 68 6.09 -4.72 7.82
C ALA A 68 5.20 -4.95 6.59
N VAL A 69 5.73 -5.76 5.69
CA VAL A 69 4.98 -6.42 4.62
C VAL A 69 5.29 -7.91 4.68
N ASP A 70 4.25 -8.71 4.50
CA ASP A 70 4.35 -10.16 4.30
C ASP A 70 3.51 -10.56 3.08
N ILE A 71 4.07 -11.46 2.26
CA ILE A 71 3.49 -11.83 0.98
C ILE A 71 3.41 -13.35 0.94
N ASP A 72 2.20 -13.86 0.99
CA ASP A 72 1.87 -15.26 0.77
C ASP A 72 1.40 -15.47 -0.68
N ALA A 73 1.22 -16.73 -1.06
CA ALA A 73 0.77 -17.10 -2.41
C ALA A 73 -0.54 -16.42 -2.82
N MET A 74 -1.44 -16.15 -1.86
CA MET A 74 -2.80 -15.66 -2.12
C MET A 74 -3.16 -14.37 -1.35
N SER A 75 -2.23 -13.81 -0.57
CA SER A 75 -2.51 -12.65 0.25
C SER A 75 -1.27 -11.82 0.51
N THR A 76 -1.46 -10.51 0.53
CA THR A 76 -0.46 -9.54 0.95
C THR A 76 -0.96 -8.87 2.23
N THR A 77 -0.15 -8.88 3.27
CA THR A 77 -0.46 -8.26 4.56
C THR A 77 0.52 -7.14 4.84
N TYR A 78 0.00 -5.93 5.08
CA TYR A 78 0.77 -4.77 5.52
C TYR A 78 0.44 -4.44 6.98
N ILE A 79 1.48 -4.15 7.77
CA ILE A 79 1.35 -3.77 9.17
C ILE A 79 1.77 -2.31 9.31
N PHE A 80 0.92 -1.50 9.92
CA PHE A 80 1.13 -0.07 10.13
C PHE A 80 1.13 0.27 11.62
N ARG A 81 1.86 1.33 12.00
CA ARG A 81 1.88 1.90 13.35
C ARG A 81 1.47 3.35 13.30
N THR A 82 0.69 3.76 14.30
CA THR A 82 0.50 5.16 14.66
C THR A 82 0.92 5.36 16.11
N ALA A 83 1.44 6.55 16.44
CA ALA A 83 1.83 6.87 17.82
C ALA A 83 0.63 6.97 18.78
N GLN A 84 -0.60 6.99 18.26
CA GLN A 84 -1.83 7.17 19.04
C GLN A 84 -2.47 5.85 19.49
N VAL A 85 -2.03 4.69 18.98
CA VAL A 85 -2.62 3.38 19.29
C VAL A 85 -1.49 2.34 19.45
N GLU A 86 -1.40 1.73 20.64
CA GLU A 86 -0.65 0.48 20.89
C GLU A 86 -1.40 -0.75 20.36
#